data_AF-A0AB35LXR4-F1
#
_entry.id   AF-A0AB35LXR4-F1
#
_cell.length_a   1.000
_cell.length_b   1.000
_cell.length_c   1.000
_cell.angle_alpha   90.00
_cell.angle_beta   90.00
_cell.angle_gamma   90.00
#
_symmetry.space_group_name_H-M   'P 1'
#
loop_
_entity.id
_entity.type
_entity.pdbx_description
1 polymer ?
#
loop_
_entity_poly.entity_id
_entity_poly.type
_entity_poly.pdbx_seq_one_letter_code
_entity_poly.pdbx_strand_id
1 'polypeptide(L)'
;MVLTVNDVARHLRYDDDDIINADLQHVLDSAEQAVKDHVSTKFDAENKIQQRAILMMCGYFDETRGVNKDTVSNDGFLPQPVKDLLSPYYLPLVV
;
A
#
# COMPACT_ATOMS: atom_id res chain seq x y z
N MET A 1 -11.56 -4.96 -11.72
CA MET A 1 -12.23 -4.34 -10.55
C MET A 1 -11.20 -3.78 -9.60
N VAL A 2 -11.36 -2.50 -9.27
CA VAL A 2 -10.51 -1.72 -8.35
C VAL A 2 -10.73 -2.15 -6.89
N LEU A 3 -9.74 -1.91 -6.04
CA LEU A 3 -9.85 -2.18 -4.60
C LEU A 3 -10.88 -1.26 -3.93
N THR A 4 -11.47 -1.77 -2.86
CA THR A 4 -12.41 -1.06 -2.01
C THR A 4 -11.97 -1.13 -0.55
N VAL A 5 -12.58 -0.31 0.32
CA VAL A 5 -12.37 -0.36 1.77
C VAL A 5 -12.65 -1.75 2.35
N ASN A 6 -13.63 -2.48 1.81
CA ASN A 6 -13.92 -3.85 2.23
C ASN A 6 -12.76 -4.82 1.94
N ASP A 7 -12.01 -4.60 0.86
CA ASP A 7 -10.85 -5.42 0.56
C ASP A 7 -9.69 -5.14 1.53
N VAL A 8 -9.56 -3.89 1.97
CA VAL A 8 -8.61 -3.49 3.02
C VAL A 8 -9.02 -4.09 4.36
N ALA A 9 -10.28 -3.97 4.77
CA ALA A 9 -10.78 -4.53 6.02
C ALA A 9 -10.53 -6.05 6.09
N ARG A 10 -10.85 -6.78 5.02
CA ARG A 10 -10.55 -8.22 4.90
C ARG A 10 -9.06 -8.51 4.96
N HIS A 11 -8.22 -7.67 4.34
CA HIS A 11 -6.77 -7.85 4.37
C HIS A 11 -6.21 -7.67 5.79
N LEU A 12 -6.66 -6.65 6.50
CA LEU A 12 -6.26 -6.31 7.87
C LEU A 12 -6.94 -7.19 8.93
N ARG A 13 -7.91 -8.03 8.52
CA ARG A 13 -8.69 -8.90 9.40
C ARG A 13 -9.50 -8.12 10.44
N TYR A 14 -10.03 -6.96 10.03
CA TYR A 14 -11.01 -6.24 10.85
C TYR A 14 -12.35 -6.94 10.71
N ASP A 15 -13.09 -7.01 11.82
CA ASP A 15 -14.44 -7.57 11.81
C ASP A 15 -15.38 -6.64 11.01
N ASP A 16 -16.31 -7.23 10.25
CA ASP A 16 -17.24 -6.50 9.37
C ASP A 16 -18.19 -5.54 10.15
N ASP A 17 -18.26 -5.65 11.48
CA ASP A 17 -19.09 -4.80 12.34
C ASP A 17 -18.37 -3.53 12.85
N ASP A 18 -17.04 -3.48 12.75
CA ASP A 18 -16.19 -2.43 13.34
C ASP A 18 -15.65 -1.45 12.30
N ILE A 19 -16.40 -1.26 11.20
CA ILE A 19 -15.91 -0.49 10.06
C ILE A 19 -15.79 0.99 10.40
N ILE A 20 -14.59 1.39 10.82
CA ILE A 20 -14.12 2.78 10.82
C ILE A 20 -13.90 3.19 9.35
N ASN A 21 -15.01 3.31 8.62
CA ASN A 21 -15.04 3.51 7.16
C ASN A 21 -14.17 4.69 6.70
N ALA A 22 -14.13 5.76 7.49
CA ALA A 22 -13.35 6.95 7.16
C ALA A 22 -11.84 6.72 7.31
N ASP A 23 -11.41 6.00 8.35
CA ASP A 23 -9.97 5.78 8.62
C ASP A 23 -9.38 4.81 7.60
N LEU A 24 -10.09 3.70 7.31
CA LEU A 24 -9.65 2.74 6.31
C LEU A 24 -9.62 3.31 4.88
N GLN A 25 -10.52 4.25 4.55
CA GLN A 25 -10.47 4.94 3.27
C GLN A 25 -9.18 5.78 3.16
N HIS A 26 -8.79 6.51 4.21
CA HIS A 26 -7.54 7.28 4.21
C HIS A 26 -6.31 6.39 4.10
N VAL A 27 -6.32 5.22 4.73
CA VAL A 27 -5.25 4.22 4.60
C VAL A 27 -5.16 3.71 3.17
N LEU A 28 -6.29 3.37 2.55
CA LEU A 28 -6.36 2.92 1.15
C LEU A 28 -5.82 4.00 0.19
N ASP A 29 -6.30 5.24 0.33
CA ASP A 29 -5.90 6.35 -0.54
C ASP A 29 -4.40 6.63 -0.45
N SER A 30 -3.86 6.60 0.77
CA SER A 30 -2.42 6.82 1.02
C SER A 30 -1.57 5.68 0.45
N ALA A 31 -2.01 4.43 0.61
CA ALA A 31 -1.34 3.26 0.08
C ALA A 31 -1.36 3.23 -1.45
N GLU A 32 -2.49 3.56 -2.06
CA GLU A 32 -2.63 3.70 -3.52
C GLU A 32 -1.68 4.77 -4.06
N GLN A 33 -1.66 5.94 -3.43
CA GLN A 33 -0.78 7.03 -3.85
C GLN A 33 0.70 6.64 -3.77
N ALA A 34 1.13 5.98 -2.69
CA ALA A 34 2.52 5.53 -2.55
C ALA A 34 2.94 4.53 -3.65
N VAL A 35 2.05 3.60 -4.01
CA VAL A 35 2.30 2.66 -5.12
C VAL A 35 2.31 3.41 -6.46
N LYS A 36 1.36 4.32 -6.67
CA LYS A 36 1.26 5.14 -7.88
C LYS A 36 2.50 5.99 -8.11
N ASP A 37 3.04 6.61 -7.07
CA ASP A 37 4.28 7.39 -7.17
C ASP A 37 5.47 6.50 -7.56
N HIS A 38 5.52 5.27 -7.04
CA HIS A 38 6.59 4.33 -7.35
C HIS A 38 6.55 3.79 -8.79
N VAL A 39 5.37 3.45 -9.29
CA VAL A 39 5.21 2.88 -10.65
C VAL A 39 4.94 3.95 -11.72
N SER A 40 4.63 5.18 -11.29
CA SER A 40 4.39 6.35 -12.13
C SER A 40 3.38 6.08 -13.25
N THR A 41 3.78 6.27 -14.51
CA THR A 41 2.90 6.13 -15.69
C THR A 41 2.44 4.70 -15.96
N LYS A 42 3.04 3.71 -15.29
CA LYS A 42 2.64 2.29 -15.41
C LYS A 42 1.54 1.89 -14.44
N PHE A 43 0.97 2.84 -13.69
CA PHE A 43 -0.11 2.54 -12.76
C PHE A 43 -1.35 2.02 -13.49
N ASP A 44 -1.89 0.92 -12.98
CA ASP A 44 -3.12 0.28 -13.45
C ASP A 44 -3.87 -0.27 -12.23
N ALA A 45 -5.01 0.36 -11.94
CA ALA A 45 -5.84 0.03 -10.79
C ALA A 45 -6.46 -1.38 -10.87
N GLU A 46 -6.46 -2.03 -12.05
CA GLU A 46 -6.94 -3.40 -12.22
C GLU A 46 -5.82 -4.45 -12.13
N ASN A 47 -4.57 -4.02 -12.15
CA ASN A 47 -3.41 -4.89 -12.11
C ASN A 47 -3.27 -5.57 -10.75
N LYS A 48 -3.32 -6.92 -10.74
CA LYS A 48 -3.31 -7.70 -9.50
C LYS A 48 -2.03 -7.58 -8.69
N ILE A 49 -0.90 -7.32 -9.33
CA ILE A 49 0.38 -7.11 -8.65
C ILE A 49 0.35 -5.77 -7.92
N GLN A 50 -0.13 -4.71 -8.57
CA GLN A 50 -0.26 -3.39 -7.96
C GLN A 50 -1.32 -3.39 -6.85
N GLN A 51 -2.47 -4.05 -7.06
CA GLN A 51 -3.47 -4.22 -6.01
C GLN A 51 -2.90 -4.93 -4.77
N ARG A 52 -2.11 -5.99 -4.97
CA ARG A 52 -1.47 -6.69 -3.85
C ARG A 52 -0.45 -5.80 -3.14
N ALA A 53 0.31 -4.99 -3.88
CA ALA A 53 1.22 -4.00 -3.31
C ALA A 53 0.50 -2.95 -2.45
N ILE A 54 -0.64 -2.44 -2.92
CA ILE A 54 -1.47 -1.48 -2.18
C ILE A 54 -1.94 -2.10 -0.86
N LEU A 55 -2.49 -3.32 -0.89
CA LEU A 55 -2.93 -4.00 0.35
C LEU A 55 -1.79 -4.19 1.35
N MET A 56 -0.61 -4.62 0.89
CA MET A 56 0.56 -4.74 1.76
C MET A 56 1.02 -3.40 2.34
N MET A 57 0.86 -2.30 1.58
CA MET A 57 1.07 -0.95 2.10
C MET A 57 0.05 -0.55 3.15
N CYS A 58 -1.22 -0.92 2.99
CA CYS A 58 -2.24 -0.71 4.03
C CYS A 58 -1.85 -1.42 5.34
N GLY A 59 -1.41 -2.69 5.26
CA GLY A 59 -0.92 -3.43 6.42
C GLY A 59 0.27 -2.75 7.09
N TYR A 60 1.22 -2.26 6.29
CA TYR A 60 2.34 -1.51 6.82
C TYR A 60 1.91 -0.23 7.56
N PHE A 61 1.02 0.58 6.98
CA PHE A 61 0.53 1.80 7.64
C PHE A 61 -0.29 1.51 8.90
N ASP A 62 -1.05 0.40 8.90
CA ASP A 62 -1.82 -0.01 10.07
C ASP A 62 -0.93 -0.47 11.23
N GLU A 63 0.12 -1.25 10.93
CA GLU A 63 1.09 -1.71 11.93
C GLU A 63 2.03 -0.60 12.39
N THR A 64 2.30 0.39 11.54
CA THR A 64 3.27 1.47 11.78
C THR A 64 2.63 2.87 11.76
N ARG A 65 1.56 3.05 12.54
CA ARG A 65 0.82 4.34 12.63
C ARG A 65 1.64 5.54 13.12
N GLY A 66 2.83 5.30 13.66
CA GLY A 66 3.78 6.34 14.06
C GLY A 66 5.22 5.85 13.94
N VAL A 67 6.14 6.79 13.71
CA VAL A 67 7.57 6.49 13.71
C VAL A 67 8.03 6.28 15.15
N ASN A 68 8.52 5.08 15.47
CA ASN A 68 9.16 4.78 16.73
C ASN A 68 10.60 4.30 16.49
N LYS A 69 11.36 4.10 17.57
CA LYS A 69 12.77 3.67 17.52
C LYS A 69 12.99 2.29 16.85
N ASP A 70 11.94 1.48 16.76
CA ASP A 70 11.95 0.14 16.19
C ASP A 70 11.37 0.13 14.76
N THR A 71 10.86 1.28 14.27
CA THR A 71 10.41 1.45 12.88
C THR A 71 11.62 1.34 11.97
N VAL A 72 11.69 0.26 11.21
CA VAL A 72 12.76 0.02 10.25
C VAL A 72 12.81 1.17 9.25
N SER A 73 13.94 1.89 9.24
CA SER A 73 14.21 2.92 8.24
C SER A 73 14.33 2.26 6.88
N ASN A 74 13.29 2.39 6.05
CA ASN A 74 13.31 1.91 4.67
C ASN A 74 13.76 3.08 3.78
N ASP A 75 15.02 3.08 3.33
CA ASP A 75 15.67 4.09 2.45
C ASP A 75 14.86 4.40 1.17
N GLY A 76 13.75 5.10 1.30
CA GLY A 76 12.70 5.19 0.30
C GLY A 76 11.47 4.39 0.74
N PHE A 77 10.60 5.09 1.49
CA PHE A 77 9.15 5.04 1.73
C PHE A 77 8.34 3.73 1.63
N LEU A 78 8.79 2.71 0.88
CA LEU A 78 8.11 1.43 0.70
C LEU A 78 8.82 0.31 1.49
N PRO A 79 8.06 -0.59 2.15
CA PRO A 79 8.57 -1.84 2.71
C PRO A 79 9.24 -2.70 1.64
N GLN A 80 10.27 -3.46 2.02
CA GLN A 80 11.00 -4.33 1.09
C GLN A 80 10.09 -5.30 0.31
N PRO A 81 9.10 -5.98 0.92
CA PRO A 81 8.22 -6.88 0.17
C PRO A 81 7.40 -6.18 -0.92
N VAL A 82 7.05 -4.91 -0.71
CA VAL A 82 6.34 -4.09 -1.70
C VAL A 82 7.26 -3.72 -2.86
N LYS A 83 8.52 -3.36 -2.56
CA LYS A 83 9.55 -3.09 -3.57
C LYS A 83 9.82 -4.31 -4.45
N ASP A 84 9.98 -5.48 -3.85
CA ASP A 84 10.25 -6.72 -4.59
C ASP A 84 9.09 -7.04 -5.55
N LEU A 85 7.85 -6.88 -5.06
CA LEU A 85 6.65 -7.09 -5.87
C LEU A 85 6.52 -6.09 -7.03
N LEU A 86 6.91 -4.84 -6.80
CA LEU A 86 6.85 -3.77 -7.80
C LEU A 86 8.10 -3.66 -8.68
N SER A 87 9.13 -4.48 -8.46
CA SER A 87 10.39 -4.45 -9.21
C SER A 87 10.24 -4.45 -10.74
N PRO A 88 9.25 -5.13 -11.37
CA PRO A 88 9.07 -5.06 -12.82
C PRO A 88 8.55 -3.70 -13.31
N TYR A 89 7.91 -2.93 -12.44
CA TYR A 89 7.34 -1.62 -12.73
C TYR A 89 8.31 -0.48 -12.46
N TYR A 90 9.35 -0.73 -11.66
CA TYR A 90 10.37 0.26 -11.34
C TYR A 90 10.93 0.93 -12.62
N LEU A 91 11.06 2.25 -12.54
CA LEU A 91 11.68 3.09 -13.56
C LEU A 91 12.91 3.75 -12.91
N PRO A 92 14.14 3.40 -13.32
CA PRO A 92 15.32 4.12 -12.83
C PRO A 92 15.23 5.58 -13.25
N LEU A 93 15.45 6.49 -12.30
CA LEU A 93 15.36 7.95 -12.49
C LEU A 93 16.52 8.53 -13.33
N VAL A 94 17.51 7.72 -13.69
CA VAL A 94 18.66 8.11 -14.52
C VAL A 94 18.86 7.04 -15.60
N VAL A 95 18.85 7.48 -16.86
CA VAL A 95 19.28 6.72 -18.05
C VAL A 95 20.49 7.45 -18.64
#